data_AF-A0A376MLA9-F1
#
_entry.id   AF-A0A376MLA9-F1
#
_cell.length_a   1.000
_cell.length_b   1.000
_cell.length_c   1.000
_cell.angle_alpha   90.00
_cell.angle_beta   90.00
_cell.angle_gamma   90.00
#
_symmetry.space_group_name_H-M   'P 1'
#
loop_
_entity.id
_entity.type
_entity.pdbx_description
1 polymer ?
#
loop_
_entity_poly.entity_id
_entity_poly.type
_entity_poly.pdbx_seq_one_letter_code
_entity_poly.pdbx_strand_id
1 'polypeptide(L)'
;MEKLHALNMLSGDPHRGNFIVSKDGVRIIDLSGKSCTAERKARDRLAMERHLGIANEIKDYGYYSVIYRTKLRKFIKKLKGKA
;
A
#
# COMPACT_ATOMS: atom_id res chain seq x y z
N MET A 1 -8.17 7.06 -1.75
CA MET A 1 -7.73 6.03 -0.76
C MET A 1 -8.22 6.33 0.64
N GLU A 2 -8.16 7.57 1.11
CA GLU A 2 -8.64 7.93 2.46
C GLU A 2 -10.08 7.49 2.73
N LYS A 3 -11.00 7.75 1.79
CA LYS A 3 -12.39 7.28 1.88
C LYS A 3 -12.50 5.76 2.03
N LEU A 4 -11.66 4.99 1.32
CA LEU A 4 -11.63 3.52 1.40
C LEU A 4 -11.18 3.06 2.79
N HIS A 5 -10.12 3.67 3.32
CA HIS A 5 -9.57 3.36 4.65
C HIS A 5 -10.48 3.82 5.79
N ALA A 6 -11.26 4.89 5.59
CA ALA A 6 -12.29 5.36 6.51
C ALA A 6 -13.46 4.39 6.61
N LEU A 7 -13.82 3.73 5.50
CA LEU A 7 -14.82 2.65 5.46
C LEU A 7 -14.27 1.29 5.95
N ASN A 8 -13.10 1.29 6.59
CA ASN A 8 -12.44 0.08 7.09
C ASN A 8 -12.15 -0.97 5.99
N MET A 9 -11.96 -0.52 4.75
CA MET A 9 -11.63 -1.36 3.59
C MET A 9 -10.19 -1.12 3.14
N LEU A 10 -9.65 -2.07 2.37
CA LEU A 10 -8.31 -2.01 1.77
C LEU A 10 -8.41 -2.37 0.29
N SER A 11 -7.61 -1.70 -0.55
CA SER A 11 -7.41 -2.18 -1.91
C SER A 11 -6.52 -3.42 -1.87
N GLY A 12 -5.35 -3.30 -1.23
CA GLY A 12 -4.36 -4.36 -1.05
C GLY A 12 -3.43 -4.54 -2.24
N ASP A 13 -3.86 -4.16 -3.44
CA ASP A 13 -3.01 -4.07 -4.63
C ASP A 13 -3.45 -2.91 -5.56
N PRO A 14 -3.23 -1.65 -5.16
CA PRO A 14 -3.65 -0.50 -5.95
C PRO A 14 -2.70 -0.25 -7.13
N HIS A 15 -2.90 -0.97 -8.23
CA HIS A 15 -2.22 -0.76 -9.51
C HIS A 15 -3.19 -0.28 -10.60
N ARG A 16 -2.68 0.25 -11.72
CA ARG A 16 -3.50 0.83 -12.82
C ARG A 16 -4.65 -0.08 -13.27
N GLY A 17 -4.41 -1.39 -13.41
CA GLY A 17 -5.45 -2.36 -13.79
C GLY A 17 -6.61 -2.54 -12.80
N ASN A 18 -6.47 -2.13 -11.53
CA ASN A 18 -7.50 -2.24 -10.51
C ASN A 18 -8.36 -0.97 -10.37
N PHE A 19 -8.09 0.03 -11.21
CA PHE A 19 -8.87 1.26 -11.29
C PHE A 19 -9.47 1.44 -12.68
N ILE A 20 -10.78 1.65 -12.73
CA ILE A 20 -11.48 2.09 -13.94
C ILE A 20 -11.69 3.59 -13.81
N VAL A 21 -11.15 4.35 -14.75
CA VAL A 21 -11.36 5.79 -14.84
C VAL A 21 -12.42 6.05 -15.90
N SER A 22 -13.53 6.67 -15.53
CA SER A 22 -14.58 7.13 -16.44
C SER A 22 -14.84 8.62 -16.26
N LYS A 23 -15.73 9.18 -17.09
CA LYS A 23 -16.16 10.58 -16.94
C LYS A 23 -16.83 10.85 -15.59
N ASP A 24 -17.45 9.83 -15.00
CA ASP A 24 -18.17 9.92 -13.72
C ASP A 24 -17.27 9.70 -12.50
N GLY A 25 -15.99 9.38 -12.72
CA GLY A 25 -14.99 9.25 -11.67
C GLY A 25 -14.19 7.95 -11.73
N VAL A 26 -13.67 7.55 -10.57
CA VAL A 26 -12.78 6.39 -10.43
C VAL A 26 -13.48 5.27 -9.66
N ARG A 27 -13.54 4.08 -10.26
CA ARG A 27 -14.06 2.86 -9.64
C ARG A 27 -12.91 1.89 -9.35
N ILE A 28 -12.95 1.27 -8.17
CA ILE A 28 -12.02 0.20 -7.79
C ILE A 28 -12.65 -1.14 -8.13
N ILE A 29 -11.92 -2.04 -8.78
CA ILE A 29 -12.42 -3.34 -9.22
C ILE A 29 -12.17 -4.43 -8.17
N ASP A 30 -11.01 -4.37 -7.50
CA ASP A 30 -10.59 -5.40 -6.55
C ASP A 30 -10.30 -4.82 -5.16
N LEU A 31 -10.78 -5.54 -4.14
CA LEU A 31 -10.64 -5.20 -2.73
C LEU A 31 -10.16 -6.44 -1.96
N SER A 32 -9.10 -6.26 -1.18
CA SER A 32 -8.38 -7.37 -0.54
C SER A 32 -9.17 -8.20 0.48
N GLY A 33 -10.37 -7.79 0.93
CA GLY A 33 -11.17 -8.46 1.97
C GLY A 33 -10.48 -8.61 3.35
N LYS A 34 -9.26 -8.08 3.50
CA LYS A 34 -8.41 -8.21 4.68
C LYS A 34 -8.76 -7.14 5.73
N SER A 35 -8.50 -7.45 7.00
CA SER A 35 -8.64 -6.48 8.08
C SER A 35 -7.79 -5.22 7.86
N CYS A 36 -8.38 -4.06 8.11
CA CYS A 36 -7.84 -2.75 7.77
C CYS A 36 -6.94 -2.19 8.91
N THR A 37 -5.79 -2.82 9.11
CA THR A 37 -4.80 -2.39 10.13
C THR A 37 -3.96 -1.21 9.64
N ALA A 38 -3.38 -0.44 10.57
CA ALA A 38 -2.52 0.71 10.25
C ALA A 38 -1.34 0.33 9.34
N GLU A 39 -0.68 -0.82 9.58
CA GLU A 39 0.40 -1.33 8.72
C GLU A 39 -0.10 -1.62 7.30
N ARG A 40 -1.30 -2.19 7.14
CA ARG A 40 -1.87 -2.50 5.82
C ARG A 40 -2.33 -1.24 5.08
N LYS A 41 -2.93 -0.28 5.77
CA LYS A 41 -3.24 1.05 5.21
C LYS A 41 -1.97 1.72 4.68
N ALA A 42 -0.88 1.67 5.44
CA ALA A 42 0.41 2.19 5.02
C ALA A 42 0.98 1.47 3.79
N ARG A 43 0.86 0.13 3.71
CA ARG A 43 1.25 -0.62 2.50
C ARG A 43 0.43 -0.20 1.28
N ASP A 44 -0.87 0.02 1.45
CA ASP A 44 -1.75 0.50 0.39
C ASP A 44 -1.28 1.85 -0.16
N ARG A 45 -0.96 2.80 0.73
CA ARG A 45 -0.44 4.13 0.34
C ARG A 45 0.93 4.04 -0.35
N LEU A 46 1.82 3.20 0.16
CA LEU A 46 3.12 2.95 -0.47
C LEU A 46 2.99 2.28 -1.85
N ALA A 47 2.00 1.41 -2.03
CA ALA A 47 1.71 0.79 -3.32
C ALA A 47 1.16 1.82 -4.32
N MET A 48 0.30 2.75 -3.89
CA MET A 48 -0.15 3.88 -4.70
C MET A 48 1.02 4.74 -5.19
N GLU A 49 1.97 5.05 -4.30
CA GLU A 49 3.18 5.80 -4.66
C GLU A 49 4.00 5.06 -5.71
N ARG A 50 4.21 3.75 -5.50
CA ARG A 50 5.00 2.90 -6.41
C ARG A 50 4.34 2.70 -7.78
N HIS A 51 3.04 2.47 -7.83
CA HIS A 51 2.35 2.03 -9.04
C HIS A 51 1.67 3.17 -9.81
N LEU A 52 1.24 4.21 -9.09
CA LEU A 52 0.49 5.32 -9.64
C LEU A 52 1.21 6.67 -9.51
N GLY A 53 2.35 6.73 -8.81
CA GLY A 53 3.10 7.97 -8.60
C GLY A 53 2.43 8.94 -7.61
N ILE A 54 1.44 8.48 -6.85
CA ILE A 54 0.72 9.30 -5.87
C ILE A 54 1.49 9.23 -4.55
N ALA A 55 2.22 10.31 -4.21
CA ALA A 55 3.09 10.36 -3.05
C ALA A 55 2.34 10.06 -1.75
N ASN A 56 2.95 9.27 -0.85
CA ASN A 56 2.39 9.07 0.47
C ASN A 56 2.74 10.24 1.41
N GLU A 57 1.76 11.09 1.67
CA GLU A 57 1.90 12.23 2.59
C GLU A 57 1.86 11.82 4.08
N ILE A 58 1.28 10.66 4.39
CA ILE A 58 1.07 10.21 5.77
C ILE A 58 2.22 9.31 6.22
N LYS A 59 3.10 9.87 7.08
CA LYS A 59 4.24 9.18 7.71
C LYS A 59 3.92 8.76 9.15
N ASP A 60 2.89 7.93 9.30
CA ASP A 60 2.46 7.41 10.61
C ASP A 60 3.33 6.23 11.11
N TYR A 61 3.00 5.70 12.28
CA TYR A 61 3.67 4.51 12.84
C TYR A 61 3.60 3.31 11.88
N GLY A 62 2.47 3.14 11.16
CA GLY A 62 2.29 2.09 10.17
C GLY A 62 3.29 2.22 9.02
N TYR A 63 3.51 3.43 8.51
CA TYR A 63 4.50 3.73 7.49
C TYR A 63 5.91 3.35 7.93
N TYR A 64 6.36 3.84 9.09
CA TYR A 64 7.70 3.52 9.58
C TYR A 64 7.89 2.03 9.86
N SER A 65 6.86 1.35 10.38
CA SER A 65 6.86 -0.10 10.57
C SER A 65 7.09 -0.85 9.25
N VAL A 66 6.37 -0.48 8.18
CA VAL A 66 6.53 -1.11 6.86
C VAL A 66 7.92 -0.83 6.27
N ILE A 67 8.40 0.41 6.33
CA ILE A 67 9.72 0.79 5.80
C ILE A 67 10.82 0.04 6.55
N TYR A 68 10.79 0.04 7.89
CA TYR A 68 11.80 -0.63 8.71
C TYR A 68 11.81 -2.14 8.44
N ARG A 69 10.64 -2.79 8.42
CA ARG A 69 10.52 -4.22 8.11
C ARG A 69 11.04 -4.55 6.71
N THR A 70 10.80 -3.67 5.74
CA THR A 70 11.30 -3.83 4.37
C THR A 70 12.82 -3.71 4.31
N LYS A 71 13.40 -2.71 5.00
CA LYS A 71 14.86 -2.54 5.12
C LYS A 71 15.51 -3.72 5.81
N LEU A 72 14.96 -4.16 6.94
CA LEU A 72 15.43 -5.34 7.69
C LEU A 72 15.41 -6.59 6.82
N ARG A 73 14.31 -6.84 6.09
CA ARG A 73 14.22 -7.99 5.17
C ARG A 73 15.30 -7.93 4.08
N LYS A 74 15.56 -6.75 3.50
CA LYS A 74 16.62 -6.57 2.50
C LYS A 74 18.01 -6.78 3.11
N PHE A 75 18.24 -6.30 4.34
CA PHE A 75 19.48 -6.51 5.07
C PHE A 75 19.73 -7.99 5.36
N ILE A 76 18.74 -8.71 5.89
CA ILE A 76 18.82 -10.16 6.13
C ILE A 76 19.07 -10.91 4.81
N LYS A 77 18.40 -10.55 3.72
CA LYS A 77 18.65 -11.13 2.40
C LYS A 77 20.09 -10.90 1.93
N LYS A 78 20.64 -9.71 2.16
CA LYS A 78 22.04 -9.39 1.83
C LYS A 78 23.03 -10.21 2.66
N LEU A 79 22.74 -10.40 3.95
CA LEU A 79 23.56 -11.25 4.83
C LEU A 79 23.51 -12.72 4.43
N LYS A 80 22.31 -13.22 4.10
CA LYS A 80 22.13 -14.60 3.60
C LYS A 80 22.67 -14.82 2.19
N GLY A 81 22.82 -13.75 1.40
CA GLY A 81 23.36 -13.75 0.04
C GLY A 81 24.87 -13.48 -0.07
N LYS A 82 25.62 -13.70 1.01
CA LYS A 82 26.95 -14.31 0.91
C LYS A 82 26.81 -15.83 1.11
N ALA A 83 26.02 -16.44 0.24
CA ALA A 83 25.97 -17.83 -0.17
C ALA A 83 25.13 -17.87 -1.45
#